data_AF-A0A937B231-F1
#
_entry.id   AF-A0A937B231-F1
#
_cell.length_a   1.000
_cell.length_b   1.000
_cell.length_c   1.000
_cell.angle_alpha   90.00
_cell.angle_beta   90.00
_cell.angle_gamma   90.00
#
_symmetry.space_group_name_H-M   'P 1'
#
loop_
_entity.id
_entity.type
_entity.pdbx_description
1 polymer ?
#
loop_
_entity_poly.entity_id
_entity_poly.type
_entity_poly.pdbx_seq_one_letter_code
_entity_poly.pdbx_strand_id
1 'polypeptide(L)'
;MYTLDDYEKAKAEAKKWADAFDRYSGNNPDKYQSDMKQARSKLMAIELDLKNRGVLMMNDKEKLEAELNKQFPKAKHKQIVEYKGNRYQRKFYPLEKSRPGETVTEWGKTWTKYQHKNHRSNQNSAAPARLALASKDPARLGEIQSREAMGRQNLVRYRERGGLSMLKLSESQWDQLLKFQGYGNLKAPVWFLGIEEKLPSTSNRNNELKNRLRFSSSMDLAQAQIILDREIRTAKTKTWTWMSKFAVALLHPAYDWKDRERTRSYKLERLGRSKGDTFLSELFPLPAVSRKTNPCPERYPTREDYDRQVSPARIRWLIDALKRYKPRYVIIYGAFNDAEYGRLITDLNAQLVKKTQLGELYLHANAKNTTKILRFSFFTRGLSHNHVGRILHSLKTMGDAQVDA
;
A
#
# COMPACT_ATOMS: atom_id res chain seq x y z
N MET A 1 -46.59 -2.67 3.96
CA MET A 1 -45.73 -1.59 3.46
C MET A 1 -45.00 -1.01 4.66
N TYR A 2 -43.70 -0.74 4.57
CA TYR A 2 -42.93 -0.24 5.72
C TYR A 2 -43.07 1.27 5.90
N THR A 3 -42.72 1.80 7.06
CA THR A 3 -42.77 3.23 7.41
C THR A 3 -41.38 3.74 7.80
N LEU A 4 -41.22 5.06 7.96
CA LEU A 4 -39.99 5.63 8.51
C LEU A 4 -39.76 5.19 9.96
N ASP A 5 -40.82 4.96 10.72
CA ASP A 5 -40.75 4.41 12.08
C ASP A 5 -40.22 2.96 12.06
N ASP A 6 -40.68 2.12 11.13
CA ASP A 6 -40.13 0.77 10.94
C ASP A 6 -38.63 0.80 10.61
N TYR A 7 -38.20 1.79 9.81
CA TYR A 7 -36.79 1.97 9.46
C TYR A 7 -35.94 2.34 10.67
N GLU A 8 -36.37 3.33 11.46
CA GLU A 8 -35.64 3.73 12.67
C GLU A 8 -35.62 2.60 13.71
N LYS A 9 -36.71 1.85 13.87
CA LYS A 9 -36.74 0.65 14.72
C LYS A 9 -35.77 -0.42 14.24
N ALA A 10 -35.75 -0.73 12.95
CA ALA A 10 -34.82 -1.72 12.38
C ALA A 10 -33.35 -1.27 12.48
N LYS A 11 -33.09 0.03 12.34
CA LYS A 11 -31.76 0.62 12.50
C LYS A 11 -31.29 0.55 13.95
N ALA A 12 -32.17 0.85 14.90
CA ALA A 12 -31.90 0.69 16.33
C ALA A 12 -31.64 -0.80 16.69
N GLU A 13 -32.42 -1.71 16.12
CA GLU A 13 -32.25 -3.16 16.31
C GLU A 13 -30.91 -3.66 15.74
N ALA A 14 -30.54 -3.26 14.52
CA ALA A 14 -29.25 -3.60 13.93
C ALA A 14 -28.06 -3.05 14.74
N LYS A 15 -28.19 -1.82 15.25
CA LYS A 15 -27.19 -1.20 16.14
C LYS A 15 -27.07 -1.96 17.47
N LYS A 16 -28.21 -2.30 18.10
CA LYS A 16 -28.24 -3.06 19.36
C LYS A 16 -27.42 -4.34 19.27
N TRP A 17 -27.57 -5.10 18.18
CA TRP A 17 -26.84 -6.36 18.00
C TRP A 17 -25.37 -6.16 17.65
N ALA A 18 -25.02 -5.12 16.89
CA ALA A 18 -23.62 -4.75 16.67
C ALA A 18 -22.92 -4.37 17.99
N ASP A 19 -23.56 -3.52 18.80
CA ASP A 19 -23.05 -3.12 20.11
C ASP A 19 -22.95 -4.31 21.09
N ALA A 20 -23.90 -5.26 21.03
CA ALA A 20 -23.87 -6.47 21.83
C ALA A 20 -22.70 -7.41 21.44
N PHE A 21 -22.39 -7.50 20.15
CA PHE A 21 -21.22 -8.24 19.66
C PHE A 21 -19.92 -7.57 20.08
N ASP A 22 -19.82 -6.24 19.97
CA ASP A 22 -18.61 -5.50 20.34
C ASP A 22 -18.30 -5.55 21.86
N ARG A 23 -19.34 -5.60 22.71
CA ARG A 23 -19.19 -5.79 24.16
C ARG A 23 -18.96 -7.24 24.56
N TYR A 24 -19.11 -8.19 23.66
CA TYR A 24 -18.98 -9.60 23.98
C TYR A 24 -17.50 -9.99 24.15
N SER A 25 -17.14 -10.42 25.36
CA SER A 25 -15.78 -10.84 25.72
C SER A 25 -15.58 -12.37 25.75
N GLY A 26 -16.60 -13.16 25.40
CA GLY A 26 -16.53 -14.61 25.45
C GLY A 26 -15.82 -15.24 24.24
N ASN A 27 -15.41 -16.50 24.37
CA ASN A 27 -14.63 -17.24 23.35
C ASN A 27 -15.49 -17.85 22.22
N ASN A 28 -16.75 -17.44 22.05
CA ASN A 28 -17.61 -17.95 20.98
C ASN A 28 -17.70 -16.93 19.84
N PRO A 29 -16.96 -17.10 18.73
CA PRO A 29 -16.99 -16.16 17.61
C PRO A 29 -18.35 -16.08 16.89
N ASP A 30 -19.21 -17.08 17.10
CA ASP A 30 -20.53 -17.16 16.48
C ASP A 30 -21.64 -16.53 17.33
N LYS A 31 -21.31 -16.01 18.52
CA LYS A 31 -22.28 -15.34 19.37
C LYS A 31 -22.90 -14.14 18.63
N TYR A 32 -24.22 -14.06 18.64
CA TYR A 32 -25.03 -13.01 17.99
C TYR A 32 -24.95 -12.93 16.45
N GLN A 33 -24.21 -13.80 15.76
CA GLN A 33 -24.12 -13.77 14.29
C GLN A 33 -25.50 -13.92 13.62
N SER A 34 -26.35 -14.82 14.13
CA SER A 34 -27.70 -15.02 13.61
C SER A 34 -28.58 -13.77 13.81
N ASP A 35 -28.54 -13.17 14.99
CA ASP A 35 -29.36 -11.99 15.32
C ASP A 35 -28.92 -10.77 14.50
N MET A 36 -27.61 -10.54 14.39
CA MET A 36 -27.04 -9.51 13.52
C MET A 36 -27.46 -9.71 12.07
N LYS A 37 -27.47 -10.96 11.59
CA LYS A 37 -27.91 -11.28 10.23
C LYS A 37 -29.39 -10.94 10.02
N GLN A 38 -30.27 -11.38 10.92
CA GLN A 38 -31.71 -11.12 10.83
C GLN A 38 -32.00 -9.61 10.87
N ALA A 39 -31.39 -8.89 11.82
CA ALA A 39 -31.58 -7.45 11.95
C ALA A 39 -31.09 -6.67 10.72
N ARG A 40 -29.93 -7.03 10.15
CA ARG A 40 -29.42 -6.41 8.92
C ARG A 40 -30.30 -6.70 7.71
N SER A 41 -30.75 -7.95 7.56
CA SER A 41 -31.64 -8.33 6.46
C SER A 41 -32.96 -7.56 6.51
N LYS A 42 -33.55 -7.44 7.70
CA LYS A 42 -34.76 -6.65 7.94
C LYS A 42 -34.55 -5.16 7.62
N LEU A 43 -33.46 -4.57 8.12
CA LEU A 43 -33.12 -3.18 7.82
C LEU A 43 -32.98 -2.93 6.31
N MET A 44 -32.25 -3.79 5.60
CA MET A 44 -32.08 -3.69 4.15
C MET A 44 -33.41 -3.82 3.38
N ALA A 45 -34.29 -4.72 3.81
CA ALA A 45 -35.60 -4.90 3.18
C ALA A 45 -36.48 -3.65 3.32
N ILE A 46 -36.48 -3.05 4.52
CA ILE A 46 -37.22 -1.82 4.81
C ILE A 46 -36.63 -0.63 4.04
N GLU A 47 -35.32 -0.48 4.04
CA GLU A 47 -34.62 0.58 3.33
C GLU A 47 -34.90 0.53 1.83
N LEU A 48 -34.88 -0.68 1.25
CA LEU A 48 -35.18 -0.90 -0.17
C LEU A 48 -36.63 -0.54 -0.51
N ASP A 49 -37.61 -0.96 0.30
CA ASP A 49 -39.02 -0.61 0.12
C ASP A 49 -39.24 0.92 0.16
N LEU A 50 -38.66 1.60 1.15
CA LEU A 50 -38.77 3.04 1.31
C LEU A 50 -38.09 3.80 0.16
N LYS A 51 -36.92 3.34 -0.30
CA LYS A 51 -36.23 3.90 -1.46
C LYS A 51 -37.06 3.72 -2.73
N ASN A 52 -37.64 2.53 -2.95
CA ASN A 52 -38.46 2.25 -4.14
C ASN A 52 -39.73 3.12 -4.20
N ARG A 53 -40.26 3.54 -3.06
CA ARG A 53 -41.41 4.46 -2.97
C ARG A 53 -41.01 5.94 -2.98
N GLY A 54 -39.71 6.25 -3.03
CA GLY A 54 -39.20 7.61 -2.98
C GLY A 54 -39.30 8.29 -1.62
N VAL A 55 -39.61 7.54 -0.55
CA VAL A 55 -39.65 8.06 0.83
C VAL A 55 -38.23 8.32 1.33
N LEU A 56 -37.30 7.41 1.01
CA LEU A 56 -35.87 7.64 1.21
C LEU A 56 -35.22 8.01 -0.11
N MET A 57 -34.37 9.04 -0.08
CA MET A 57 -33.61 9.45 -1.26
C MET A 57 -32.55 8.39 -1.60
N MET A 58 -32.62 7.87 -2.83
CA MET A 58 -31.51 7.08 -3.39
C MET A 58 -30.34 8.00 -3.71
N ASN A 59 -29.12 7.54 -3.43
CA ASN A 59 -27.92 8.23 -3.91
C ASN A 59 -27.74 8.04 -5.43
N ASP A 60 -26.89 8.85 -6.06
CA ASP A 60 -26.71 8.82 -7.53
C ASP A 60 -26.24 7.45 -8.06
N LYS A 61 -25.43 6.74 -7.28
CA LYS A 61 -24.98 5.39 -7.63
C LYS A 61 -26.14 4.39 -7.60
N GLU A 62 -26.98 4.45 -6.57
CA GLU A 62 -28.16 3.59 -6.43
C GLU A 62 -29.17 3.84 -7.54
N LYS A 63 -29.43 5.12 -7.87
CA LYS A 63 -30.27 5.51 -9.02
C LYS A 63 -29.72 4.91 -10.32
N LEU A 64 -28.42 5.08 -10.57
CA LEU A 64 -27.76 4.53 -11.76
C LEU A 64 -27.85 3.00 -11.81
N GLU A 65 -27.60 2.31 -10.69
CA GLU A 65 -27.69 0.86 -10.62
C GLU A 65 -29.12 0.35 -10.82
N ALA A 66 -30.12 1.06 -10.27
CA ALA A 66 -31.54 0.77 -10.48
C ALA A 66 -31.94 0.95 -11.96
N GLU A 67 -31.52 2.04 -12.60
CA GLU A 67 -31.70 2.27 -14.04
C GLU A 67 -31.07 1.14 -14.88
N LEU A 68 -29.80 0.80 -14.59
CA LEU A 68 -29.08 -0.27 -15.30
C LEU A 68 -29.70 -1.65 -15.04
N ASN A 69 -30.25 -1.91 -13.85
CA ASN A 69 -30.96 -3.15 -13.54
C ASN A 69 -32.28 -3.26 -14.29
N LYS A 70 -33.03 -2.16 -14.37
CA LYS A 70 -34.28 -2.06 -15.11
C LYS A 70 -34.05 -2.26 -16.61
N GLN A 71 -33.00 -1.66 -17.17
CA GLN A 71 -32.70 -1.75 -18.60
C GLN A 71 -31.99 -3.05 -18.99
N PHE A 72 -31.14 -3.60 -18.12
CA PHE A 72 -30.37 -4.82 -18.39
C PHE A 72 -30.60 -5.91 -17.31
N PRO A 73 -31.86 -6.39 -17.14
CA PRO A 73 -32.21 -7.33 -16.07
C PRO A 73 -31.53 -8.70 -16.25
N LYS A 74 -31.25 -9.10 -17.49
CA LYS A 74 -30.62 -10.38 -17.86
C LYS A 74 -29.09 -10.30 -17.97
N ALA A 75 -28.46 -9.20 -17.55
CA ALA A 75 -27.02 -9.03 -17.68
C ALA A 75 -26.22 -10.05 -16.83
N LYS A 76 -25.34 -10.80 -17.50
CA LYS A 76 -24.47 -11.85 -16.90
C LYS A 76 -23.24 -11.24 -16.22
N HIS A 77 -22.55 -12.04 -15.39
CA HIS A 77 -21.30 -11.61 -14.76
C HIS A 77 -20.25 -11.22 -15.81
N LYS A 78 -19.56 -10.10 -15.60
CA LYS A 78 -18.60 -9.45 -16.51
C LYS A 78 -19.17 -8.94 -17.84
N GLN A 79 -20.47 -9.07 -18.08
CA GLN A 79 -21.08 -8.50 -19.27
C GLN A 79 -20.93 -6.97 -19.25
N ILE A 80 -20.48 -6.43 -20.39
CA ILE A 80 -20.33 -4.99 -20.58
C ILE A 80 -21.55 -4.52 -21.37
N VAL A 81 -22.23 -3.50 -20.86
CA VAL A 81 -23.36 -2.84 -21.51
C VAL A 81 -23.03 -1.36 -21.69
N GLU A 82 -23.69 -0.71 -22.64
CA GLU A 82 -23.56 0.72 -22.87
C GLU A 82 -24.83 1.43 -22.36
N TYR A 83 -24.62 2.50 -21.59
CA TYR A 83 -25.69 3.29 -21.00
C TYR A 83 -25.28 4.76 -20.94
N LYS A 84 -26.09 5.65 -21.52
CA LYS A 84 -25.82 7.10 -21.59
C LYS A 84 -24.36 7.41 -22.01
N GLY A 85 -23.90 6.79 -23.11
CA GLY A 85 -22.55 6.97 -23.68
C GLY A 85 -21.38 6.42 -22.84
N ASN A 86 -21.67 5.69 -21.76
CA ASN A 86 -20.66 5.09 -20.89
C ASN A 86 -20.80 3.56 -20.89
N ARG A 87 -19.68 2.85 -20.79
CA ARG A 87 -19.68 1.39 -20.69
C ARG A 87 -19.66 0.97 -19.22
N TYR A 88 -20.50 0.01 -18.86
CA TYR A 88 -20.59 -0.53 -17.50
C TYR A 88 -20.45 -2.05 -17.53
N GLN A 89 -19.67 -2.59 -16.61
CA GLN A 89 -19.51 -4.02 -16.42
C GLN A 89 -20.32 -4.49 -15.22
N ARG A 90 -21.17 -5.51 -15.44
CA ARG A 90 -21.91 -6.20 -14.38
C ARG A 90 -20.96 -7.03 -13.54
N LYS A 91 -21.01 -6.90 -12.21
CA LYS A 91 -20.28 -7.75 -11.27
C LYS A 91 -21.23 -8.41 -10.30
N PHE A 92 -20.89 -9.65 -9.97
CA PHE A 92 -21.56 -10.45 -8.97
C PHE A 92 -20.54 -10.69 -7.86
N TYR A 93 -20.99 -10.63 -6.62
CA TYR A 93 -20.16 -10.87 -5.44
C TYR A 93 -20.94 -11.74 -4.45
N PRO A 94 -20.26 -12.61 -3.70
CA PRO A 94 -20.94 -13.40 -2.68
C PRO A 94 -21.40 -12.47 -1.57
N LEU A 95 -22.71 -12.43 -1.32
CA LEU A 95 -23.28 -11.78 -0.13
C LEU A 95 -23.18 -12.73 1.06
N GLU A 96 -23.49 -14.00 0.83
CA GLU A 96 -23.44 -15.04 1.85
C GLU A 96 -22.78 -16.31 1.33
N LYS A 97 -22.05 -16.97 2.23
CA LYS A 97 -21.51 -18.32 2.02
C LYS A 97 -22.08 -19.26 3.07
N SER A 98 -22.19 -20.54 2.73
CA SER A 98 -22.50 -21.61 3.67
C SER A 98 -21.51 -21.62 4.84
N ARG A 99 -21.88 -22.21 5.99
CA ARG A 99 -21.02 -22.28 7.19
C ARG A 99 -19.60 -22.83 6.90
N PRO A 100 -19.39 -23.83 6.04
CA PRO A 100 -18.05 -24.29 5.64
C PRO A 100 -17.28 -23.28 4.75
N GLY A 101 -17.94 -22.25 4.24
CA GLY A 101 -17.37 -21.25 3.32
C GLY A 101 -17.25 -21.72 1.86
N GLU A 102 -17.73 -22.93 1.56
CA GLU A 102 -17.55 -23.61 0.27
C GLU A 102 -18.57 -23.17 -0.78
N THR A 103 -19.82 -22.93 -0.39
CA THR A 103 -20.91 -22.61 -1.33
C THR A 103 -21.42 -21.20 -1.09
N VAL A 104 -21.62 -20.41 -2.15
CA VAL A 104 -22.26 -19.10 -2.06
C VAL A 104 -23.77 -19.31 -2.05
N THR A 105 -24.44 -18.97 -0.95
CA THR A 105 -25.89 -19.13 -0.79
C THR A 105 -26.65 -17.93 -1.35
N GLU A 106 -26.03 -16.74 -1.34
CA GLU A 106 -26.64 -15.51 -1.85
C GLU A 106 -25.63 -14.69 -2.67
N TRP A 107 -26.07 -14.21 -3.83
CA TRP A 107 -25.26 -13.40 -4.74
C TRP A 107 -25.78 -11.96 -4.82
N GLY A 108 -24.91 -11.01 -4.48
CA GLY A 108 -25.12 -9.59 -4.72
C GLY A 108 -24.73 -9.20 -6.14
N LYS A 109 -25.31 -8.12 -6.64
CA LYS A 109 -25.03 -7.57 -7.99
C LYS A 109 -24.67 -6.10 -7.85
N THR A 110 -23.73 -5.62 -8.67
CA THR A 110 -23.35 -4.20 -8.77
C THR A 110 -22.88 -3.89 -10.19
N TRP A 111 -22.84 -2.62 -10.56
CA TRP A 111 -22.28 -2.15 -11.82
C TRP A 111 -21.01 -1.35 -11.58
N THR A 112 -19.97 -1.60 -12.36
CA THR A 112 -18.74 -0.78 -12.33
C THR A 112 -18.49 -0.18 -13.70
N LYS A 113 -18.21 1.12 -13.77
CA LYS A 113 -17.82 1.79 -15.01
C LYS A 113 -16.61 1.07 -15.62
N TYR A 114 -16.75 0.61 -16.85
CA TYR A 114 -15.74 -0.15 -17.57
C TYR A 114 -14.83 0.81 -18.31
N GLN A 115 -13.54 0.78 -17.97
CA GLN A 115 -12.51 1.48 -18.74
C GLN A 115 -11.77 0.44 -19.58
N HIS A 116 -11.83 0.60 -20.90
CA HIS A 116 -11.09 -0.26 -21.82
C HIS A 116 -9.60 -0.09 -21.53
N LYS A 117 -8.96 -1.14 -21.00
CA LYS A 117 -7.51 -1.18 -20.91
C LYS A 117 -6.99 -1.56 -22.28
N ASN A 118 -6.44 -0.62 -23.04
CA ASN A 118 -5.71 -0.94 -24.27
C ASN A 118 -4.50 -1.78 -23.87
N HIS A 119 -4.58 -3.10 -24.08
CA HIS A 119 -3.41 -3.96 -24.02
C HIS A 119 -2.56 -3.64 -25.26
N ARG A 120 -1.52 -2.81 -25.09
CA ARG A 120 -0.43 -2.78 -26.05
C ARG A 120 0.31 -4.11 -25.93
N SER A 121 0.31 -4.89 -27.00
CA SER A 121 1.14 -6.07 -27.18
C SER A 121 2.60 -5.70 -26.95
N ASN A 122 3.23 -6.41 -26.01
CA ASN A 122 4.58 -6.18 -25.56
C ASN A 122 5.56 -6.89 -26.52
N GLN A 123 5.82 -6.29 -27.69
CA GLN A 123 7.00 -6.61 -28.50
C GLN A 123 8.08 -5.60 -28.11
N ASN A 124 8.96 -5.98 -27.18
CA ASN A 124 10.33 -5.48 -27.00
C ASN A 124 10.86 -5.95 -25.65
N SER A 125 11.47 -7.13 -25.65
CA SER A 125 12.29 -7.61 -24.53
C SER A 125 13.60 -8.18 -25.07
N ALA A 126 14.57 -7.30 -25.31
CA ALA A 126 15.98 -7.64 -25.34
C ALA A 126 16.81 -6.40 -24.98
N ALA A 127 17.30 -6.36 -23.73
CA ALA A 127 18.58 -5.79 -23.27
C ALA A 127 18.51 -5.51 -21.76
N PRO A 128 19.55 -5.89 -21.00
CA PRO A 128 20.41 -4.83 -20.50
C PRO A 128 21.89 -5.24 -20.47
N ALA A 129 22.69 -4.61 -21.33
CA ALA A 129 24.12 -4.38 -21.09
C ALA A 129 24.63 -3.38 -22.12
N ARG A 130 24.81 -2.11 -21.71
CA ARG A 130 25.75 -1.12 -22.28
C ARG A 130 25.34 0.29 -21.83
N LEU A 131 25.83 0.68 -20.67
CA LEU A 131 25.87 2.09 -20.24
C LEU A 131 27.14 2.31 -19.43
N ALA A 132 28.25 2.37 -20.14
CA ALA A 132 29.51 2.95 -19.68
C ALA A 132 30.35 3.30 -20.92
N LEU A 133 29.85 4.23 -21.74
CA LEU A 133 30.57 4.96 -22.81
C LEU A 133 29.51 5.76 -23.58
N ALA A 134 29.16 6.94 -23.08
CA ALA A 134 28.22 7.83 -23.75
C ALA A 134 28.44 9.28 -23.30
N SER A 135 29.50 9.90 -23.79
CA SER A 135 29.66 11.37 -23.67
C SER A 135 30.18 12.04 -24.95
N LYS A 136 30.24 11.36 -26.10
CA LYS A 136 30.78 11.95 -27.35
C LYS A 136 30.05 11.56 -28.65
N ASP A 137 28.80 11.09 -28.60
CA ASP A 137 28.07 10.72 -29.81
C ASP A 137 26.85 11.66 -30.07
N PRO A 138 26.92 12.54 -31.08
CA PRO A 138 25.82 13.43 -31.49
C PRO A 138 24.53 12.70 -31.88
N ALA A 139 24.62 11.46 -32.38
CA ALA A 139 23.44 10.68 -32.78
C ALA A 139 22.57 10.30 -31.57
N ARG A 140 23.20 10.07 -30.40
CA ARG A 140 22.48 9.81 -29.14
C ARG A 140 21.83 11.04 -28.53
N LEU A 141 22.39 12.24 -28.77
CA LEU A 141 21.74 13.50 -28.39
C LEU A 141 20.42 13.69 -29.17
N GLY A 142 20.40 13.32 -30.46
CA GLY A 142 19.18 13.31 -31.27
C GLY A 142 18.11 12.33 -30.77
N GLU A 143 18.50 11.13 -30.30
CA GLU A 143 17.56 10.17 -29.69
C GLU A 143 17.00 10.67 -28.34
N ILE A 144 17.81 11.33 -27.50
CA ILE A 144 17.35 11.92 -26.24
C ILE A 144 16.35 13.03 -26.52
N GLN A 145 16.67 13.94 -27.45
CA GLN A 145 15.75 15.01 -27.86
C GLN A 145 14.45 14.47 -28.48
N SER A 146 14.52 13.38 -29.25
CA SER A 146 13.35 12.71 -29.81
C SER A 146 12.48 12.04 -28.74
N ARG A 147 13.09 11.46 -27.69
CA ARG A 147 12.39 10.91 -26.52
C ARG A 147 11.73 12.00 -25.68
N GLU A 148 12.40 13.13 -25.50
CA GLU A 148 11.83 14.31 -24.83
C GLU A 148 10.65 14.89 -25.63
N ALA A 149 10.76 14.97 -26.95
CA ALA A 149 9.68 15.41 -27.85
C ALA A 149 8.47 14.47 -27.79
N MET A 150 8.69 13.15 -27.78
CA MET A 150 7.63 12.16 -27.58
C MET A 150 6.99 12.24 -26.19
N GLY A 151 7.79 12.48 -25.14
CA GLY A 151 7.30 12.73 -23.78
C GLY A 151 6.36 13.93 -23.72
N ARG A 152 6.75 15.04 -24.36
CA ARG A 152 5.92 16.26 -24.48
C ARG A 152 4.64 16.02 -25.28
N GLN A 153 4.72 15.32 -26.41
CA GLN A 153 3.53 14.97 -27.21
C GLN A 153 2.57 14.03 -26.47
N ASN A 154 3.07 13.10 -25.68
CA ASN A 154 2.24 12.24 -24.83
C ASN A 154 1.54 13.03 -23.72
N LEU A 155 2.19 14.05 -23.16
CA LEU A 155 1.60 14.99 -22.20
C LEU A 155 0.48 15.84 -22.83
N VAL A 156 0.65 16.27 -24.08
CA VAL A 156 -0.38 16.99 -24.86
C VAL A 156 -1.57 16.06 -25.15
N ARG A 157 -1.34 14.84 -25.61
CA ARG A 157 -2.42 13.84 -25.81
C ARG A 157 -3.14 13.44 -24.51
N TYR A 158 -2.46 13.53 -23.35
CA TYR A 158 -3.07 13.32 -22.04
C TYR A 158 -3.94 14.50 -21.60
N ARG A 159 -3.59 15.74 -21.99
CA ARG A 159 -4.39 16.96 -21.77
C ARG A 159 -5.67 16.97 -22.60
N GLU A 160 -5.61 16.50 -23.85
CA GLU A 160 -6.73 16.59 -24.81
C GLU A 160 -7.84 15.56 -24.58
N ARG A 161 -7.56 14.44 -23.90
CA ARG A 161 -8.58 13.41 -23.57
C ARG A 161 -9.35 13.70 -22.27
N GLY A 162 -9.74 14.96 -22.06
CA GLY A 162 -10.62 15.48 -21.00
C GLY A 162 -10.87 14.58 -19.79
N GLY A 163 -10.29 14.92 -18.61
CA GLY A 163 -10.81 14.34 -17.36
C GLY A 163 -9.94 14.35 -16.10
N LEU A 164 -8.75 14.93 -16.05
CA LEU A 164 -8.02 15.16 -14.79
C LEU A 164 -7.34 16.52 -14.82
N SER A 165 -7.82 17.46 -14.02
CA SER A 165 -7.06 18.70 -13.79
C SER A 165 -5.70 18.30 -13.22
N MET A 166 -4.62 18.69 -13.90
CA MET A 166 -3.27 18.49 -13.36
C MET A 166 -3.20 19.13 -11.99
N LEU A 167 -2.65 18.40 -11.01
CA LEU A 167 -2.53 18.90 -9.66
C LEU A 167 -1.51 20.05 -9.67
N LYS A 168 -1.99 21.27 -9.44
CA LYS A 168 -1.11 22.42 -9.25
C LYS A 168 -0.72 22.50 -7.77
N LEU A 169 0.50 22.10 -7.45
CA LEU A 169 1.13 22.36 -6.15
C LEU A 169 2.21 23.44 -6.34
N SER A 170 2.37 24.28 -5.32
CA SER A 170 3.49 25.22 -5.22
C SER A 170 4.82 24.49 -4.97
N GLU A 171 5.94 25.16 -5.18
CA GLU A 171 7.27 24.59 -4.91
C GLU A 171 7.44 24.20 -3.44
N SER A 172 6.94 25.00 -2.49
CA SER A 172 7.00 24.68 -1.05
C SER A 172 6.20 23.43 -0.70
N GLN A 173 5.06 23.21 -1.34
CA GLN A 173 4.26 21.99 -1.17
C GLN A 173 4.97 20.76 -1.73
N TRP A 174 5.61 20.87 -2.90
CA TRP A 174 6.43 19.79 -3.44
C TRP A 174 7.61 19.45 -2.52
N ASP A 175 8.30 20.47 -2.04
CA ASP A 175 9.38 20.34 -1.08
C ASP A 175 8.94 19.59 0.17
N GLN A 176 7.77 19.94 0.73
CA GLN A 176 7.21 19.27 1.89
C GLN A 176 6.98 17.77 1.63
N LEU A 177 6.37 17.43 0.49
CA LEU A 177 6.11 16.03 0.12
C LEU A 177 7.42 15.24 -0.05
N LEU A 178 8.43 15.83 -0.70
CA LEU A 178 9.72 15.18 -0.94
C LEU A 178 10.58 15.07 0.32
N LYS A 179 10.38 15.96 1.30
CA LYS A 179 11.05 15.93 2.61
C LYS A 179 10.40 14.97 3.61
N PHE A 180 9.27 14.33 3.27
CA PHE A 180 8.66 13.32 4.13
C PHE A 180 9.63 12.15 4.37
N GLN A 181 9.91 11.88 5.63
CA GLN A 181 10.93 10.94 6.09
C GLN A 181 10.36 9.54 6.25
N GLY A 182 9.13 9.41 6.75
CA GLY A 182 8.52 8.11 6.99
C GLY A 182 7.65 8.07 8.24
N TYR A 183 7.21 6.88 8.60
CA TYR A 183 6.30 6.64 9.70
C TYR A 183 7.01 6.07 10.94
N GLY A 184 6.60 6.50 12.12
CA GLY A 184 7.07 5.96 13.39
C GLY A 184 8.17 6.77 14.06
N ASN A 185 9.05 6.09 14.80
CA ASN A 185 10.05 6.72 15.65
C ASN A 185 11.43 6.66 15.00
N LEU A 186 12.03 7.80 14.61
CA LEU A 186 13.39 7.82 14.06
C LEU A 186 14.45 7.21 14.99
N LYS A 187 14.25 7.26 16.31
CA LYS A 187 15.15 6.62 17.29
C LYS A 187 14.85 5.13 17.51
N ALA A 188 13.95 4.54 16.73
CA ALA A 188 13.57 3.14 16.84
C ALA A 188 14.78 2.21 16.62
N PRO A 189 14.86 1.10 17.36
CA PRO A 189 15.89 0.09 17.13
C PRO A 189 15.71 -0.69 15.81
N VAL A 190 14.50 -0.73 15.24
CA VAL A 190 14.22 -1.47 13.99
C VAL A 190 13.70 -0.52 12.92
N TRP A 191 14.41 -0.47 11.80
CA TRP A 191 14.00 0.30 10.62
C TRP A 191 13.59 -0.65 9.50
N PHE A 192 12.52 -0.30 8.81
CA PHE A 192 12.06 -0.96 7.59
C PHE A 192 12.15 0.02 6.42
N LEU A 193 12.94 -0.32 5.41
CA LEU A 193 13.17 0.51 4.22
C LEU A 193 12.61 -0.20 2.98
N GLY A 194 11.50 0.31 2.46
CA GLY A 194 10.90 -0.14 1.22
C GLY A 194 11.31 0.73 0.03
N ILE A 195 11.07 0.25 -1.20
CA ILE A 195 11.39 1.05 -2.39
C ILE A 195 10.46 2.26 -2.54
N GLU A 196 9.16 2.06 -2.38
CA GLU A 196 8.11 3.02 -2.65
C GLU A 196 6.78 2.51 -2.07
N GLU A 197 6.00 3.42 -1.48
CA GLU A 197 4.67 3.07 -0.97
C GLU A 197 3.70 2.82 -2.13
N LYS A 198 2.99 1.69 -2.08
CA LYS A 198 2.05 1.30 -3.13
C LYS A 198 0.71 2.00 -2.98
N LEU A 199 0.30 2.74 -4.00
CA LEU A 199 -1.07 3.21 -4.15
C LEU A 199 -2.00 2.12 -4.70
N PRO A 200 -3.21 1.96 -4.14
CA PRO A 200 -4.26 1.20 -4.80
C PRO A 200 -4.53 1.78 -6.19
N SER A 201 -4.77 0.91 -7.18
CA SER A 201 -5.06 1.36 -8.56
C SER A 201 -6.36 2.15 -8.68
N THR A 202 -7.23 2.09 -7.67
CA THR A 202 -8.49 2.84 -7.58
C THR A 202 -8.35 4.17 -6.86
N SER A 203 -7.19 4.46 -6.24
CA SER A 203 -6.99 5.68 -5.47
C SER A 203 -6.84 6.90 -6.38
N ASN A 204 -7.46 8.00 -5.97
CA ASN A 204 -7.21 9.30 -6.59
C ASN A 204 -5.87 9.84 -6.08
N ARG A 205 -4.82 9.73 -6.91
CA ARG A 205 -3.47 10.21 -6.62
C ARG A 205 -3.44 11.68 -6.21
N ASN A 206 -4.25 12.55 -6.81
CA ASN A 206 -4.24 13.97 -6.50
C ASN A 206 -4.74 14.23 -5.07
N ASN A 207 -5.81 13.52 -4.67
CA ASN A 207 -6.32 13.59 -3.30
C ASN A 207 -5.31 13.02 -2.31
N GLU A 208 -4.63 11.93 -2.67
CA GLU A 208 -3.56 11.35 -1.86
C GLU A 208 -2.45 12.38 -1.59
N LEU A 209 -1.91 13.01 -2.63
CA LEU A 209 -0.83 14.00 -2.48
C LEU A 209 -1.30 15.21 -1.65
N LYS A 210 -2.53 15.70 -1.88
CA LYS A 210 -3.12 16.78 -1.08
C LYS A 210 -3.24 16.41 0.41
N ASN A 211 -3.70 15.19 0.70
CA ASN A 211 -3.81 14.72 2.09
C ASN A 211 -2.43 14.63 2.76
N ARG A 212 -1.39 14.22 2.02
CA ARG A 212 -0.01 14.15 2.52
C ARG A 212 0.63 15.50 2.82
N LEU A 213 0.11 16.61 2.27
CA LEU A 213 0.53 17.97 2.69
C LEU A 213 0.17 18.28 4.15
N ARG A 214 -0.65 17.44 4.80
CA ARG A 214 -0.94 17.54 6.23
C ARG A 214 0.05 16.75 7.10
N PHE A 215 0.99 16.04 6.49
CA PHE A 215 1.97 15.24 7.21
C PHE A 215 3.09 16.13 7.74
N SER A 216 3.54 15.82 8.95
CA SER A 216 4.83 16.24 9.48
C SER A 216 5.97 15.52 8.75
N SER A 217 7.22 15.97 8.93
CA SER A 217 8.39 15.33 8.32
C SER A 217 8.50 13.84 8.67
N SER A 218 8.15 13.44 9.89
CA SER A 218 7.87 12.05 10.26
C SER A 218 6.56 11.98 11.03
N MET A 219 5.79 10.90 10.86
CA MET A 219 4.40 10.83 11.33
C MET A 219 4.04 9.48 11.97
N ASP A 220 3.11 9.47 12.92
CA ASP A 220 2.53 8.22 13.39
C ASP A 220 1.74 7.54 12.26
N LEU A 221 2.04 6.27 11.98
CA LEU A 221 1.43 5.53 10.87
C LEU A 221 -0.10 5.52 10.97
N ALA A 222 -0.66 5.41 12.18
CA ALA A 222 -2.10 5.37 12.33
C ALA A 222 -2.74 6.72 12.07
N GLN A 223 -2.12 7.79 12.56
CA GLN A 223 -2.58 9.15 12.30
C GLN A 223 -2.53 9.45 10.80
N ALA A 224 -1.48 9.00 10.11
CA ALA A 224 -1.39 9.08 8.66
C ALA A 224 -2.54 8.33 7.97
N GLN A 225 -2.89 7.11 8.42
CA GLN A 225 -4.03 6.38 7.85
C GLN A 225 -5.37 7.12 8.05
N ILE A 226 -5.58 7.76 9.21
CA ILE A 226 -6.77 8.58 9.45
C ILE A 226 -6.84 9.75 8.46
N ILE A 227 -5.73 10.46 8.24
CA ILE A 227 -5.67 11.56 7.26
C ILE A 227 -5.93 11.08 5.83
N LEU A 228 -5.50 9.86 5.51
CA LEU A 228 -5.71 9.23 4.21
C LEU A 228 -7.10 8.61 4.06
N ASP A 229 -7.97 8.73 5.08
CA ASP A 229 -9.29 8.08 5.13
C ASP A 229 -9.21 6.56 4.93
N ARG A 230 -8.27 5.93 5.64
CA ARG A 230 -7.99 4.49 5.58
C ARG A 230 -8.15 3.88 6.97
N GLU A 231 -8.92 2.82 7.04
CA GLU A 231 -9.03 2.02 8.25
C GLU A 231 -7.81 1.09 8.44
N ILE A 232 -7.04 1.32 9.51
CA ILE A 232 -5.90 0.45 9.87
C ILE A 232 -6.36 -0.96 10.20
N ARG A 233 -7.52 -1.09 10.85
CA ARG A 233 -8.08 -2.38 11.30
C ARG A 233 -8.35 -3.31 10.12
N THR A 234 -8.71 -2.76 8.96
CA THR A 234 -9.02 -3.51 7.74
C THR A 234 -7.86 -3.58 6.76
N ALA A 235 -6.73 -2.93 7.03
CA ALA A 235 -5.51 -3.03 6.24
C ALA A 235 -4.95 -4.47 6.27
N LYS A 236 -5.35 -5.26 5.27
CA LYS A 236 -4.86 -6.61 4.96
C LYS A 236 -3.49 -6.56 4.25
N THR A 237 -2.60 -5.68 4.70
CA THR A 237 -1.28 -5.53 4.10
C THR A 237 -0.36 -6.64 4.60
N LYS A 238 -0.09 -7.65 3.76
CA LYS A 238 0.84 -8.74 4.07
C LYS A 238 2.23 -8.21 4.50
N THR A 239 2.65 -7.08 3.93
CA THR A 239 3.90 -6.41 4.30
C THR A 239 3.91 -6.05 5.78
N TRP A 240 2.89 -5.38 6.30
CA TRP A 240 2.86 -4.97 7.71
C TRP A 240 2.81 -6.17 8.67
N THR A 241 2.15 -7.25 8.26
CA THR A 241 2.18 -8.51 9.02
C THR A 241 3.61 -9.04 9.15
N TRP A 242 4.38 -9.06 8.06
CA TRP A 242 5.77 -9.53 8.11
C TRP A 242 6.69 -8.57 8.86
N MET A 243 6.53 -7.26 8.70
CA MET A 243 7.26 -6.26 9.50
C MET A 243 7.02 -6.49 11.00
N SER A 244 5.76 -6.70 11.39
CA SER A 244 5.39 -6.97 12.78
C SER A 244 6.06 -8.25 13.31
N LYS A 245 6.11 -9.31 12.49
CA LYS A 245 6.81 -10.56 12.85
C LYS A 245 8.29 -10.36 13.05
N PHE A 246 8.96 -9.64 12.14
CA PHE A 246 10.38 -9.30 12.31
C PHE A 246 10.62 -8.49 13.57
N ALA A 247 9.83 -7.45 13.80
CA ALA A 247 9.98 -6.60 14.97
C ALA A 247 9.77 -7.38 16.27
N VAL A 248 8.70 -8.18 16.38
CA VAL A 248 8.47 -9.06 17.54
C VAL A 248 9.64 -10.02 17.75
N ALA A 249 10.11 -10.69 16.70
CA ALA A 249 11.18 -11.67 16.84
C ALA A 249 12.55 -11.09 17.21
N LEU A 250 12.82 -9.84 16.80
CA LEU A 250 14.06 -9.13 17.07
C LEU A 250 14.05 -8.43 18.44
N LEU A 251 12.90 -7.88 18.86
CA LEU A 251 12.78 -7.08 20.07
C LEU A 251 12.27 -7.86 21.28
N HIS A 252 11.54 -8.95 21.05
CA HIS A 252 10.92 -9.77 22.09
C HIS A 252 11.26 -11.25 21.87
N PRO A 253 12.52 -11.66 22.08
CA PRO A 253 12.98 -13.01 21.75
C PRO A 253 12.25 -14.13 22.53
N ALA A 254 11.67 -13.82 23.69
CA ALA A 254 10.84 -14.75 24.46
C ALA A 254 9.46 -15.02 23.84
N TYR A 255 9.05 -14.21 22.85
CA TYR A 255 7.73 -14.32 22.25
C TYR A 255 7.77 -15.17 20.99
N ASP A 256 6.78 -16.05 20.82
CA ASP A 256 6.57 -16.72 19.54
C ASP A 256 6.04 -15.72 18.52
N TRP A 257 6.92 -15.22 17.67
CA TRP A 257 6.57 -14.32 16.58
C TRP A 257 5.67 -14.99 15.51
N LYS A 258 5.47 -16.31 15.55
CA LYS A 258 4.52 -17.02 14.68
C LYS A 258 3.08 -16.86 15.16
N ASP A 259 2.86 -16.50 16.42
CA ASP A 259 1.57 -16.19 17.03
C ASP A 259 0.85 -15.10 16.22
N ARG A 260 -0.35 -15.46 15.73
CA ARG A 260 -1.15 -14.61 14.86
C ARG A 260 -1.77 -13.44 15.61
N GLU A 261 -2.24 -13.66 16.82
CA GLU A 261 -2.90 -12.62 17.62
C GLU A 261 -1.88 -11.59 18.07
N ARG A 262 -0.75 -12.04 18.59
CA ARG A 262 0.34 -11.15 18.99
C ARG A 262 0.89 -10.32 17.83
N THR A 263 1.10 -10.95 16.68
CA THR A 263 1.50 -10.24 15.46
C THR A 263 0.44 -9.20 15.05
N ARG A 264 -0.85 -9.55 15.18
CA ARG A 264 -1.95 -8.64 14.87
C ARG A 264 -1.98 -7.46 15.84
N SER A 265 -1.86 -7.69 17.14
CA SER A 265 -1.83 -6.64 18.15
C SER A 265 -0.63 -5.71 17.92
N TYR A 266 0.57 -6.26 17.71
CA TYR A 266 1.75 -5.47 17.38
C TYR A 266 1.54 -4.60 16.13
N LYS A 267 0.98 -5.19 15.05
CA LYS A 267 0.66 -4.46 13.82
C LYS A 267 -0.27 -3.27 14.07
N LEU A 268 -1.28 -3.46 14.90
CA LEU A 268 -2.29 -2.43 15.18
C LEU A 268 -1.79 -1.37 16.16
N GLU A 269 -0.99 -1.75 17.15
CA GLU A 269 -0.72 -0.91 18.32
C GLU A 269 0.72 -0.37 18.37
N ARG A 270 1.68 -1.01 17.70
CA ARG A 270 3.11 -0.68 17.84
C ARG A 270 3.83 -0.35 16.54
N LEU A 271 3.45 -1.01 15.43
CA LEU A 271 4.10 -0.80 14.14
C LEU A 271 3.94 0.65 13.66
N GLY A 272 5.06 1.33 13.42
CA GLY A 272 5.10 2.70 12.91
C GLY A 272 4.49 3.75 13.83
N ARG A 273 4.45 3.49 15.15
CA ARG A 273 4.01 4.50 16.12
C ARG A 273 5.10 5.50 16.44
N SER A 274 4.71 6.75 16.69
CA SER A 274 5.64 7.86 17.01
C SER A 274 6.50 7.60 18.25
N LYS A 275 5.95 6.92 19.26
CA LYS A 275 6.65 6.43 20.46
C LYS A 275 6.99 4.94 20.40
N GLY A 276 6.83 4.34 19.22
CA GLY A 276 7.07 2.92 19.00
C GLY A 276 8.55 2.59 18.89
N ASP A 277 8.78 1.32 18.61
CA ASP A 277 10.09 0.68 18.45
C ASP A 277 10.41 0.38 16.97
N THR A 278 9.64 0.96 16.05
CA THR A 278 9.85 0.83 14.60
C THR A 278 9.80 2.17 13.87
N PHE A 279 10.61 2.26 12.81
CA PHE A 279 10.55 3.32 11.80
C PHE A 279 10.36 2.70 10.42
N LEU A 280 9.45 3.23 9.61
CA LEU A 280 9.13 2.76 8.28
C LEU A 280 9.38 3.90 7.29
N SER A 281 10.29 3.71 6.36
CA SER A 281 10.60 4.70 5.33
C SER A 281 10.64 4.04 3.96
N GLU A 282 10.50 4.87 2.94
CA GLU A 282 10.65 4.48 1.55
C GLU A 282 11.85 5.22 0.93
N LEU A 283 12.48 4.59 -0.06
CA LEU A 283 13.52 5.22 -0.86
C LEU A 283 12.95 6.28 -1.81
N PHE A 284 11.71 6.13 -2.23
CA PHE A 284 10.96 7.16 -2.95
C PHE A 284 9.83 7.69 -2.07
N PRO A 285 9.83 8.99 -1.71
CA PRO A 285 8.90 9.53 -0.72
C PRO A 285 7.46 9.64 -1.22
N LEU A 286 7.27 9.74 -2.55
CA LEU A 286 5.93 9.81 -3.14
C LEU A 286 5.40 8.41 -3.44
N PRO A 287 4.13 8.12 -3.12
CA PRO A 287 3.55 6.82 -3.37
C PRO A 287 3.18 6.65 -4.85
N ALA A 288 3.27 5.43 -5.38
CA ALA A 288 2.91 5.13 -6.77
C ALA A 288 2.12 3.83 -6.90
N VAL A 289 1.32 3.70 -7.96
CA VAL A 289 0.54 2.46 -8.21
C VAL A 289 1.46 1.27 -8.51
N SER A 290 2.61 1.55 -9.13
CA SER A 290 3.66 0.59 -9.43
C SER A 290 5.00 1.30 -9.62
N ARG A 291 6.12 0.55 -9.54
CA ARG A 291 7.48 1.06 -9.79
C ARG A 291 7.66 1.71 -11.17
N LYS A 292 6.86 1.31 -12.16
CA LYS A 292 6.88 1.86 -13.53
C LYS A 292 6.04 3.14 -13.68
N THR A 293 5.23 3.46 -12.67
CA THR A 293 4.33 4.62 -12.72
C THR A 293 5.08 5.83 -12.21
N ASN A 294 5.09 6.91 -13.00
CA ASN A 294 5.57 8.21 -12.55
C ASN A 294 4.57 8.80 -11.53
N PRO A 295 4.99 9.05 -10.27
CA PRO A 295 4.08 9.56 -9.24
C PRO A 295 3.73 11.04 -9.44
N CYS A 296 4.48 11.79 -10.24
CA CYS A 296 4.27 13.23 -10.43
C CYS A 296 4.73 13.73 -11.81
N PRO A 297 4.06 13.30 -12.91
CA PRO A 297 4.30 13.80 -14.27
C PRO A 297 4.27 15.33 -14.43
N GLU A 298 3.59 16.03 -13.52
CA GLU A 298 3.53 17.49 -13.50
C GLU A 298 4.85 18.15 -13.13
N ARG A 299 5.69 17.49 -12.33
CA ARG A 299 6.99 18.00 -11.87
C ARG A 299 8.16 17.32 -12.56
N TYR A 300 8.04 16.01 -12.80
CA TYR A 300 9.05 15.22 -13.48
C TYR A 300 8.39 14.60 -14.71
N PRO A 301 8.79 14.93 -15.94
CA PRO A 301 8.09 14.45 -17.14
C PRO A 301 8.02 12.91 -17.23
N THR A 302 9.08 12.22 -16.81
CA THR A 302 9.18 10.75 -16.86
C THR A 302 9.46 10.15 -15.47
N ARG A 303 9.31 8.82 -15.35
CA ARG A 303 9.66 8.11 -14.11
C ARG A 303 11.16 8.18 -13.86
N GLU A 304 11.93 8.09 -14.93
CA GLU A 304 13.38 8.16 -14.93
C GLU A 304 13.86 9.54 -14.45
N ASP A 305 13.17 10.61 -14.83
CA ASP A 305 13.45 11.97 -14.32
C ASP A 305 13.22 12.07 -12.82
N TYR A 306 12.10 11.53 -12.32
CA TYR A 306 11.81 11.47 -10.89
C TYR A 306 12.89 10.69 -10.15
N ASP A 307 13.23 9.50 -10.63
CA ASP A 307 14.23 8.65 -9.99
C ASP A 307 15.61 9.32 -9.95
N ARG A 308 16.04 9.89 -11.07
CA ARG A 308 17.33 10.59 -11.20
C ARG A 308 17.44 11.81 -10.28
N GLN A 309 16.37 12.58 -10.12
CA GLN A 309 16.39 13.81 -9.33
C GLN A 309 16.16 13.55 -7.82
N VAL A 310 15.33 12.57 -7.47
CA VAL A 310 14.93 12.32 -6.08
C VAL A 310 15.83 11.31 -5.37
N SER A 311 16.26 10.24 -6.05
CA SER A 311 17.03 9.18 -5.39
C SER A 311 18.35 9.66 -4.77
N PRO A 312 19.19 10.53 -5.39
CA PRO A 312 20.48 10.90 -4.78
C PRO A 312 20.31 11.69 -3.49
N ALA A 313 19.38 12.63 -3.46
CA ALA A 313 19.08 13.40 -2.25
C ALA A 313 18.53 12.49 -1.14
N ARG A 314 17.70 11.51 -1.51
CA ARG A 314 17.08 10.59 -0.56
C ARG A 314 18.04 9.56 0.01
N ILE A 315 18.97 9.03 -0.81
CA ILE A 315 20.06 8.16 -0.36
C ILE A 315 20.97 8.91 0.63
N ARG A 316 21.38 10.13 0.31
CA ARG A 316 22.18 10.97 1.23
C ARG A 316 21.48 11.15 2.57
N TRP A 317 20.20 11.52 2.55
CA TRP A 317 19.42 11.65 3.79
C TRP A 317 19.35 10.33 4.57
N LEU A 318 19.12 9.19 3.91
CA LEU A 318 19.09 7.88 4.58
C LEU A 318 20.43 7.55 5.24
N ILE A 319 21.55 7.82 4.57
CA ILE A 319 22.90 7.63 5.12
C ILE A 319 23.08 8.48 6.37
N ASP A 320 22.78 9.78 6.30
CA ASP A 320 22.90 10.70 7.42
C ASP A 320 22.00 10.30 8.59
N ALA A 321 20.78 9.86 8.28
CA ALA A 321 19.82 9.41 9.28
C ALA A 321 20.28 8.11 9.96
N LEU A 322 20.80 7.13 9.20
CA LEU A 322 21.36 5.89 9.76
C LEU A 322 22.58 6.16 10.63
N LYS A 323 23.48 7.06 10.21
CA LYS A 323 24.65 7.49 11.00
C LYS A 323 24.24 8.21 12.29
N ARG A 324 23.18 9.04 12.22
CA ARG A 324 22.67 9.84 13.35
C ARG A 324 21.91 9.00 14.37
N TYR A 325 20.94 8.21 13.91
CA TYR A 325 20.01 7.50 14.79
C TYR A 325 20.47 6.09 15.15
N LYS A 326 21.39 5.51 14.39
CA LYS A 326 22.08 4.24 14.70
C LYS A 326 21.11 3.10 15.09
N PRO A 327 20.10 2.78 14.25
CA PRO A 327 19.19 1.68 14.56
C PRO A 327 19.96 0.37 14.70
N ARG A 328 19.50 -0.52 15.57
CA ARG A 328 20.14 -1.84 15.76
C ARG A 328 19.95 -2.73 14.54
N TYR A 329 18.79 -2.64 13.90
CA TYR A 329 18.42 -3.44 12.73
C TYR A 329 17.84 -2.57 11.63
N VAL A 330 18.29 -2.79 10.40
CA VAL A 330 17.72 -2.18 9.18
C VAL A 330 17.30 -3.29 8.24
N ILE A 331 16.03 -3.31 7.87
CA ILE A 331 15.44 -4.31 7.00
C ILE A 331 15.05 -3.63 5.69
N ILE A 332 15.87 -3.85 4.66
CA ILE A 332 15.67 -3.32 3.31
C ILE A 332 14.93 -4.34 2.47
N TYR A 333 13.82 -3.93 1.87
CA TYR A 333 12.98 -4.81 1.07
C TYR A 333 12.49 -4.20 -0.24
N GLY A 334 12.33 -5.07 -1.24
CA GLY A 334 12.01 -4.66 -2.61
C GLY A 334 13.03 -5.22 -3.58
N ALA A 335 12.73 -5.25 -4.88
CA ALA A 335 13.47 -6.00 -5.90
C ALA A 335 15.01 -5.87 -5.78
N PHE A 336 15.72 -7.01 -5.77
CA PHE A 336 17.18 -7.12 -5.51
C PHE A 336 18.04 -6.28 -6.47
N ASN A 337 17.53 -6.00 -7.67
CA ASN A 337 18.29 -5.34 -8.73
C ASN A 337 18.17 -3.81 -8.71
N ASP A 338 17.65 -3.23 -7.63
CA ASP A 338 17.59 -1.78 -7.51
C ASP A 338 19.00 -1.25 -7.16
N ALA A 339 19.64 -0.63 -8.16
CA ALA A 339 21.00 -0.09 -8.09
C ALA A 339 21.14 0.97 -6.99
N GLU A 340 20.03 1.58 -6.60
CA GLU A 340 19.92 2.61 -5.58
C GLU A 340 20.17 2.05 -4.18
N TYR A 341 19.63 0.87 -3.85
CA TYR A 341 19.98 0.20 -2.59
C TYR A 341 21.40 -0.35 -2.58
N GLY A 342 21.93 -0.75 -3.74
CA GLY A 342 23.36 -1.06 -3.89
C GLY A 342 24.22 0.14 -3.51
N ARG A 343 23.90 1.32 -4.06
CA ARG A 343 24.57 2.58 -3.71
C ARG A 343 24.47 2.92 -2.23
N LEU A 344 23.29 2.80 -1.62
CA LEU A 344 23.11 3.02 -0.17
C LEU A 344 24.07 2.15 0.66
N ILE A 345 24.15 0.86 0.35
CA ILE A 345 25.01 -0.10 1.06
C ILE A 345 26.50 0.25 0.87
N THR A 346 26.90 0.56 -0.37
CA THR A 346 28.27 0.96 -0.70
C THR A 346 28.68 2.25 0.01
N ASP A 347 27.84 3.28 -0.03
CA ASP A 347 28.13 4.59 0.56
C ASP A 347 28.07 4.57 2.10
N LEU A 348 27.35 3.60 2.68
CA LEU A 348 27.43 3.28 4.10
C LEU A 348 28.71 2.54 4.47
N ASN A 349 29.51 2.09 3.50
CA ASN A 349 30.63 1.17 3.71
C ASN A 349 30.20 -0.06 4.53
N ALA A 350 29.01 -0.59 4.24
CA ALA A 350 28.48 -1.76 4.95
C ALA A 350 29.11 -3.03 4.39
N GLN A 351 29.72 -3.84 5.26
CA GLN A 351 30.43 -5.04 4.89
C GLN A 351 29.46 -6.21 4.74
N LEU A 352 29.52 -6.89 3.60
CA LEU A 352 28.75 -8.10 3.38
C LEU A 352 29.32 -9.23 4.25
N VAL A 353 28.51 -9.79 5.13
CA VAL A 353 28.90 -10.90 6.00
C VAL A 353 28.40 -12.23 5.47
N LYS A 354 27.17 -12.26 4.94
CA LYS A 354 26.55 -13.50 4.48
C LYS A 354 25.61 -13.28 3.33
N LYS A 355 25.75 -14.10 2.28
CA LYS A 355 24.72 -14.30 1.27
C LYS A 355 23.89 -15.52 1.65
N THR A 356 22.58 -15.39 1.54
CA THR A 356 21.62 -16.48 1.73
C THR A 356 20.78 -16.61 0.47
N GLN A 357 20.07 -17.73 0.32
CA GLN A 357 19.07 -17.89 -0.74
C GLN A 357 17.98 -16.79 -0.72
N LEU A 358 17.79 -16.14 0.42
CA LEU A 358 16.73 -15.17 0.64
C LEU A 358 17.22 -13.73 0.57
N GLY A 359 18.53 -13.50 0.57
CA GLY A 359 19.11 -12.16 0.57
C GLY A 359 20.46 -12.04 1.22
N GLU A 360 20.87 -10.79 1.36
CA GLU A 360 22.22 -10.38 1.71
C GLU A 360 22.20 -9.72 3.08
N LEU A 361 23.24 -10.01 3.86
CA LEU A 361 23.36 -9.61 5.25
C LEU A 361 24.64 -8.84 5.43
N TYR A 362 24.52 -7.62 5.93
CA TYR A 362 25.63 -6.69 6.08
C TYR A 362 25.77 -6.20 7.51
N LEU A 363 26.99 -5.82 7.86
CA LEU A 363 27.30 -5.09 9.07
C LEU A 363 27.79 -3.69 8.70
N HIS A 364 27.20 -2.69 9.33
CA HIS A 364 27.71 -1.33 9.30
C HIS A 364 28.20 -0.99 10.71
N ALA A 365 29.52 -1.05 10.88
CA ALA A 365 30.18 -0.67 12.11
C ALA A 365 30.27 0.86 12.20
N ASN A 366 29.81 1.42 13.31
CA ASN A 366 30.05 2.80 13.71
C ASN A 366 30.77 2.74 15.07
N ALA A 367 31.60 3.73 15.40
CA ALA A 367 32.55 3.74 16.53
C ALA A 367 32.01 3.32 17.92
N LYS A 368 30.68 3.19 18.10
CA LYS A 368 30.03 2.73 19.33
C LYS A 368 28.88 1.73 19.14
N ASN A 369 28.52 1.37 17.90
CA ASN A 369 27.38 0.47 17.66
C ASN A 369 27.48 -0.19 16.27
N THR A 370 27.06 -1.44 16.18
CA THR A 370 27.00 -2.19 14.91
C THR A 370 25.55 -2.29 14.44
N THR A 371 25.25 -1.65 13.31
CA THR A 371 23.94 -1.78 12.65
C THR A 371 23.93 -3.03 11.80
N LYS A 372 22.97 -3.93 12.05
CA LYS A 372 22.77 -5.14 11.24
C LYS A 372 21.79 -4.84 10.11
N ILE A 373 22.24 -4.92 8.87
CA ILE A 373 21.43 -4.62 7.69
C ILE A 373 21.07 -5.92 6.97
N LEU A 374 19.78 -6.16 6.79
CA LEU A 374 19.26 -7.28 6.03
C LEU A 374 18.61 -6.74 4.75
N ARG A 375 19.06 -7.20 3.58
CA ARG A 375 18.53 -6.81 2.26
C ARG A 375 17.93 -8.01 1.54
N PHE A 376 16.66 -7.91 1.10
CA PHE A 376 16.04 -8.97 0.31
C PHE A 376 14.98 -8.54 -0.71
N SER A 377 14.84 -9.28 -1.81
CA SER A 377 13.94 -8.90 -2.92
C SER A 377 12.45 -9.02 -2.65
N PHE A 378 12.05 -9.99 -1.84
CA PHE A 378 10.64 -10.36 -1.71
C PHE A 378 10.18 -10.31 -0.25
N PHE A 379 9.38 -9.30 0.07
CA PHE A 379 8.80 -9.16 1.41
C PHE A 379 7.46 -9.87 1.59
N THR A 380 6.74 -10.13 0.50
CA THR A 380 5.35 -10.64 0.58
C THR A 380 5.09 -11.91 -0.22
N ARG A 381 5.70 -12.09 -1.39
CA ARG A 381 5.56 -13.30 -2.20
C ARG A 381 6.73 -14.23 -1.90
N GLY A 382 6.46 -15.45 -1.44
CA GLY A 382 7.50 -16.46 -1.17
C GLY A 382 8.15 -16.37 0.21
N LEU A 383 7.87 -15.35 1.02
CA LEU A 383 8.31 -15.36 2.42
C LEU A 383 7.49 -16.39 3.21
N SER A 384 8.18 -17.30 3.91
CA SER A 384 7.60 -18.32 4.78
C SER A 384 8.10 -18.16 6.20
N HIS A 385 7.47 -18.83 7.17
CA HIS A 385 8.00 -18.82 8.53
C HIS A 385 9.39 -19.44 8.62
N ASN A 386 9.69 -20.47 7.82
CA ASN A 386 11.03 -21.07 7.78
C ASN A 386 12.08 -20.07 7.26
N HIS A 387 11.73 -19.29 6.24
CA HIS A 387 12.59 -18.22 5.72
C HIS A 387 12.94 -17.19 6.80
N VAL A 388 11.92 -16.68 7.50
CA VAL A 388 12.09 -15.71 8.58
C VAL A 388 12.90 -16.31 9.73
N GLY A 389 12.63 -17.55 10.13
CA GLY A 389 13.40 -18.24 11.19
C GLY A 389 14.90 -18.31 10.90
N ARG A 390 15.29 -18.71 9.67
CA ARG A 390 16.72 -18.78 9.28
C ARG A 390 17.39 -17.41 9.25
N ILE A 391 16.68 -16.40 8.76
CA ILE A 391 17.15 -15.01 8.74
C ILE A 391 17.37 -14.49 10.15
N LEU A 392 16.38 -14.67 11.03
CA LEU A 392 16.45 -14.23 12.43
C LEU A 392 17.58 -14.93 13.19
N HIS A 393 17.76 -16.23 12.96
CA HIS A 393 18.88 -16.96 13.52
C HIS A 393 20.22 -16.34 13.08
N SER A 394 20.39 -16.08 11.77
CA SER A 394 21.61 -15.44 11.25
C SER A 394 21.81 -14.02 11.81
N LEU A 395 20.74 -13.23 11.98
CA LEU A 395 20.81 -11.90 12.60
C LEU A 395 21.24 -11.94 14.07
N LYS A 396 20.84 -12.98 14.80
CA LYS A 396 21.21 -13.16 16.21
C LYS A 396 22.68 -13.57 16.34
N THR A 397 23.10 -14.60 15.62
CA THR A 397 24.47 -15.17 15.75
C THR A 397 25.58 -14.29 15.19
N MET A 398 25.29 -13.32 14.33
CA MET A 398 26.29 -12.37 13.82
C MET A 398 26.96 -11.47 14.89
N GLY A 399 26.36 -11.35 16.09
CA GLY A 399 26.95 -10.51 17.15
C GLY A 399 28.15 -11.15 17.85
N ASP A 400 28.24 -12.47 17.83
CA ASP A 400 29.13 -13.22 18.72
C ASP A 400 30.46 -13.60 18.06
N ALA A 401 30.62 -13.35 16.75
CA ALA A 401 31.73 -13.90 15.96
C ALA A 401 32.75 -12.85 15.45
N GLN A 402 32.57 -11.55 15.71
CA GLN A 402 33.38 -10.49 15.07
C GLN A 402 33.79 -9.33 16.00
N VAL A 403 33.82 -9.52 17.32
CA VAL A 403 34.38 -8.52 18.25
C VAL A 403 35.84 -8.83 18.63
N ASP A 404 36.38 -9.98 18.20
CA ASP A 404 37.73 -10.45 18.55
C ASP A 404 38.77 -10.36 17.40
N ALA A 405 38.52 -9.53 16.39
CA ALA A 405 39.48 -9.22 15.31
C ALA A 405 39.48 -7.72 15.03
#